data_AF-A0A4R3LPR8-F1
#
_entry.id   AF-A0A4R3LPR8-F1
#
_cell.length_a   1.000
_cell.length_b   1.000
_cell.length_c   1.000
_cell.angle_alpha   90.00
_cell.angle_beta   90.00
_cell.angle_gamma   90.00
#
_symmetry.space_group_name_H-M   'P 1'
#
loop_
_entity.id
_entity.type
_entity.pdbx_description
1 polymer ?
#
loop_
_entity_poly.entity_id
_entity_poly.type
_entity_poly.pdbx_seq_one_letter_code
_entity_poly.pdbx_strand_id
1 'polypeptide(L)'
;MTAGDLGAPLDSWGRPARCADCPQEDVRRDGRCDPDRACVPARRDARISDLFAHDALLAGRSLGSPYAEVRALAARHASLFQLSRLMADPAAEVRAVLADRLPPARARDLRHDPDRRVRRALVERLDGGDLVAFLGDADPDIRCAAARRAPAPALVRALGDSDGAVRQEVARRVGLGHLATMAGDPDPAVRLLVAERLPAERLTVLVRDPDLRVRLAVCARIAHFYLDELLEDPAADVRALALRRLIEEVR
;
A
#
# COMPACT_ATOMS: atom_id res chain seq x y z
N MET A 1 25.05 16.84 -5.63
CA MET A 1 26.18 15.98 -6.03
C MET A 1 26.52 16.29 -7.46
N THR A 2 27.73 16.80 -7.71
CA THR A 2 28.26 17.18 -9.03
C THR A 2 28.44 15.96 -9.94
N ALA A 3 28.19 16.15 -11.23
CA ALA A 3 28.17 15.11 -12.26
C ALA A 3 29.57 14.66 -12.74
N GLY A 4 30.51 14.47 -11.82
CA GLY A 4 31.91 14.20 -12.16
C GLY A 4 32.56 13.25 -11.19
N ASP A 5 32.20 11.98 -11.26
CA ASP A 5 33.13 10.84 -11.28
C ASP A 5 32.28 9.56 -11.32
N LEU A 6 31.63 9.33 -12.47
CA LEU A 6 30.88 8.11 -12.69
C LEU A 6 31.86 7.14 -13.35
N GLY A 7 32.47 6.26 -12.55
CA GLY A 7 33.47 5.29 -12.99
C GLY A 7 33.08 4.53 -14.26
N ALA A 8 34.09 3.99 -14.94
CA ALA A 8 33.93 3.31 -16.22
C ALA A 8 32.84 2.21 -16.13
N PRO A 9 32.00 2.05 -17.15
CA PRO A 9 31.00 1.00 -17.18
C PRO A 9 31.68 -0.36 -16.98
N LEU A 10 31.08 -1.26 -16.20
CA LEU A 10 31.66 -2.58 -15.92
C LEU A 10 30.83 -3.69 -16.56
N ASP A 11 31.50 -4.70 -17.10
CA ASP A 11 30.87 -5.91 -17.63
C ASP A 11 30.38 -6.85 -16.51
N SER A 12 29.80 -7.98 -16.91
CA SER A 12 29.31 -9.04 -16.01
C SER A 12 30.35 -9.58 -15.02
N TRP A 13 31.64 -9.39 -15.31
CA TRP A 13 32.77 -9.87 -14.51
C TRP A 13 33.46 -8.74 -13.73
N GLY A 14 32.89 -7.53 -13.72
CA GLY A 14 33.43 -6.38 -13.00
C GLY A 14 34.64 -5.73 -13.69
N ARG A 15 34.88 -6.02 -14.97
CA ARG A 15 35.95 -5.40 -15.77
C ARG A 15 35.39 -4.23 -16.58
N PRO A 16 36.21 -3.25 -17.00
CA PRO A 16 35.75 -2.16 -17.87
C PRO A 16 35.06 -2.70 -19.13
N ALA A 17 33.78 -2.38 -19.28
CA ALA A 17 32.95 -2.78 -20.41
C ALA A 17 33.48 -2.13 -21.68
N ARG A 18 33.74 -2.96 -22.69
CA ARG A 18 34.21 -2.50 -24.00
C ARG A 18 33.03 -2.45 -24.95
N CYS A 19 32.89 -1.31 -25.65
CA CYS A 19 31.83 -1.16 -26.63
C CYS A 19 31.91 -2.23 -27.73
N ALA A 20 33.12 -2.66 -28.12
CA ALA A 20 33.33 -3.69 -29.13
C ALA A 20 32.71 -5.05 -28.75
N ASP A 21 32.71 -5.37 -27.45
CA ASP A 21 32.21 -6.64 -26.91
C ASP A 21 30.75 -6.52 -26.41
N CYS A 22 30.12 -5.36 -26.63
CA CYS A 22 28.77 -5.09 -26.15
C CYS A 22 27.75 -5.85 -27.01
N PRO A 23 26.84 -6.64 -26.41
CA PRO A 23 25.80 -7.36 -27.15
C PRO A 23 24.74 -6.44 -27.79
N GLN A 24 24.85 -5.12 -27.60
CA GLN A 24 23.93 -4.12 -28.16
C GLN A 24 24.57 -3.38 -29.35
N GLU A 25 25.18 -4.11 -30.28
CA GLU A 25 25.87 -3.53 -31.44
C GLU A 25 24.93 -2.65 -32.29
N ASP A 26 23.71 -3.09 -32.55
CA ASP A 26 22.76 -2.33 -33.38
C ASP A 26 22.39 -0.98 -32.75
N VAL A 27 22.17 -0.97 -31.43
CA VAL A 27 21.87 0.26 -30.67
C VAL A 27 23.04 1.24 -30.72
N ARG A 28 24.27 0.72 -30.68
CA ARG A 28 25.50 1.51 -30.85
C ARG A 28 25.62 2.07 -32.26
N ARG A 29 25.35 1.24 -33.28
CA ARG A 29 25.41 1.64 -34.69
C ARG A 29 24.42 2.75 -35.00
N ASP A 30 23.24 2.71 -34.39
CA ASP A 30 22.20 3.73 -34.54
C ASP A 30 22.46 5.00 -33.70
N GLY A 31 23.57 5.07 -32.96
CA GLY A 31 23.91 6.22 -32.11
C GLY A 31 22.98 6.41 -30.90
N ARG A 32 22.22 5.38 -30.52
CA ARG A 32 21.22 5.43 -29.44
C ARG A 32 21.78 5.13 -28.05
N CYS A 33 23.01 4.62 -27.96
CA CYS A 33 23.71 4.44 -26.69
C CYS A 33 24.92 5.37 -26.57
N ASP A 34 25.25 5.75 -25.33
CA ASP A 34 26.40 6.59 -25.00
C ASP A 34 27.05 6.03 -23.71
N PRO A 35 28.32 5.61 -23.72
CA PRO A 35 29.02 5.06 -22.54
C PRO A 35 28.98 5.98 -21.31
N ASP A 36 29.00 7.29 -21.54
CA ASP A 36 29.00 8.32 -20.50
C ASP A 36 27.59 8.81 -20.16
N ARG A 37 26.60 8.54 -21.03
CA ARG A 37 25.20 8.95 -20.83
C ARG A 37 24.25 7.78 -20.61
N ALA A 38 24.05 6.90 -21.58
CA ALA A 38 23.07 5.81 -21.57
C ALA A 38 23.72 4.48 -22.00
N CYS A 39 24.15 3.69 -21.00
CA CYS A 39 24.88 2.44 -21.21
C CYS A 39 24.40 1.37 -20.23
N VAL A 40 23.95 0.22 -20.76
CA VAL A 40 23.39 -0.88 -19.97
C VAL A 40 24.44 -1.50 -19.00
N PRO A 41 25.67 -1.81 -19.44
CA PRO A 41 26.75 -2.24 -18.53
C PRO A 41 27.08 -1.24 -17.41
N ALA A 42 26.89 0.07 -17.66
CA ALA A 42 27.17 1.10 -16.66
C ALA A 42 26.25 1.05 -15.44
N ARG A 43 25.12 0.34 -15.52
CA ARG A 43 24.12 0.18 -14.43
C ARG A 43 23.70 1.52 -13.81
N ARG A 44 23.56 2.54 -14.66
CA ARG A 44 23.09 3.88 -14.27
C ARG A 44 21.57 3.92 -14.39
N ASP A 45 20.88 3.53 -13.31
CA ASP A 45 19.45 3.19 -13.30
C ASP A 45 18.54 4.18 -14.06
N ALA A 46 18.66 5.48 -13.79
CA ALA A 46 17.83 6.50 -14.45
C ALA A 46 18.03 6.53 -15.98
N ARG A 47 19.29 6.47 -16.43
CA ARG A 47 19.64 6.59 -17.85
C ARG A 47 19.37 5.30 -18.63
N ILE A 48 19.51 4.14 -17.98
CA ILE A 48 19.11 2.86 -18.57
C ILE A 48 17.58 2.79 -18.69
N SER A 49 16.85 3.29 -17.68
CA SER A 49 15.40 3.40 -17.75
C SER A 49 14.96 4.26 -18.94
N ASP A 50 15.57 5.43 -19.15
CA ASP A 50 15.26 6.30 -20.29
C ASP A 50 15.54 5.59 -21.61
N LEU A 51 16.68 4.91 -21.75
CA LEU A 51 17.02 4.16 -22.95
C LEU A 51 15.99 3.06 -23.25
N PHE A 52 15.58 2.30 -22.23
CA PHE A 52 14.56 1.26 -22.37
C PHE A 52 13.17 1.82 -22.69
N ALA A 53 12.84 3.01 -22.17
CA ALA A 53 11.59 3.69 -22.51
C ALA A 53 11.51 4.05 -24.01
N HIS A 54 12.65 4.39 -24.63
CA HIS A 54 12.73 4.71 -26.05
C HIS A 54 12.95 3.49 -26.96
N ASP A 55 13.41 2.36 -26.42
CA ASP A 55 13.62 1.11 -27.15
C ASP A 55 13.13 -0.12 -26.39
N ALA A 56 11.86 -0.47 -26.61
CA ALA A 56 11.23 -1.64 -26.02
C ALA A 56 11.82 -2.98 -26.49
N LEU A 57 12.42 -3.03 -27.70
CA LEU A 57 13.09 -4.25 -28.19
C LEU A 57 14.38 -4.49 -27.41
N LEU A 58 15.16 -3.44 -27.18
CA LEU A 58 16.33 -3.47 -26.29
C LEU A 58 15.93 -3.89 -24.87
N ALA A 59 14.87 -3.29 -24.31
CA ALA A 59 14.35 -3.70 -23.00
C ALA A 59 14.03 -5.20 -22.99
N GLY A 60 13.33 -5.71 -24.01
CA GLY A 60 13.01 -7.13 -24.16
C GLY A 60 14.24 -8.05 -24.18
N ARG A 61 15.32 -7.65 -24.88
CA ARG A 61 16.60 -8.39 -24.90
C ARG A 61 17.31 -8.35 -23.54
N SER A 62 17.19 -7.25 -22.80
CA SER A 62 17.84 -7.05 -21.50
C SER A 62 17.17 -7.77 -20.32
N LEU A 63 16.01 -8.41 -20.51
CA LEU A 63 15.35 -9.23 -19.48
C LEU A 63 16.17 -10.47 -19.06
N GLY A 64 17.17 -10.88 -19.86
CA GLY A 64 18.09 -11.98 -19.52
C GLY A 64 19.37 -11.53 -18.81
N SER A 65 19.48 -10.26 -18.39
CA SER A 65 20.68 -9.73 -17.74
C SER A 65 21.01 -10.51 -16.46
N PRO A 66 22.31 -10.75 -16.15
CA PRO A 66 22.69 -11.34 -14.86
C PRO A 66 22.33 -10.41 -13.68
N TYR A 67 22.18 -9.12 -13.94
CA TYR A 67 21.89 -8.09 -12.95
C TYR A 67 20.39 -7.88 -12.76
N ALA A 68 19.91 -8.05 -11.53
CA ALA A 68 18.50 -7.92 -11.18
C ALA A 68 17.97 -6.51 -11.42
N GLU A 69 18.77 -5.49 -11.11
CA GLU A 69 18.48 -4.08 -11.36
C GLU A 69 18.20 -3.80 -12.84
N VAL A 70 19.01 -4.35 -13.74
CA VAL A 70 18.81 -4.23 -15.18
C VAL A 70 17.57 -4.99 -15.63
N ARG A 71 17.33 -6.21 -15.12
CA ARG A 71 16.11 -6.98 -15.44
C ARG A 71 14.85 -6.25 -14.98
N ALA A 72 14.86 -5.64 -13.81
CA ALA A 72 13.73 -4.88 -13.27
C ALA A 72 13.45 -3.63 -14.13
N LEU A 73 14.48 -2.86 -14.49
CA LEU A 73 14.33 -1.71 -15.39
C LEU A 73 13.84 -2.13 -16.79
N ALA A 74 14.40 -3.21 -17.33
CA ALA A 74 13.95 -3.78 -18.60
C ALA A 74 12.48 -4.22 -18.53
N ALA A 75 12.06 -4.89 -17.46
CA ALA A 75 10.70 -5.35 -17.27
C ALA A 75 9.68 -4.21 -17.18
N ARG A 76 10.10 -3.00 -16.78
CA ARG A 76 9.24 -1.81 -16.77
C ARG A 76 8.86 -1.34 -18.17
N HIS A 77 9.66 -1.65 -19.20
CA HIS A 77 9.47 -1.12 -20.56
C HIS A 77 9.27 -2.20 -21.62
N ALA A 78 9.69 -3.44 -21.35
CA ALA A 78 9.52 -4.56 -22.25
C ALA A 78 8.04 -4.89 -22.52
N SER A 79 7.81 -5.58 -23.64
CA SER A 79 6.48 -6.05 -24.03
C SER A 79 5.90 -7.00 -22.97
N LEU A 80 4.61 -6.85 -22.65
CA LEU A 80 3.90 -7.69 -21.68
C LEU A 80 4.00 -9.19 -22.02
N PHE A 81 4.04 -9.54 -23.31
CA PHE A 81 4.18 -10.92 -23.79
C PHE A 81 5.50 -11.57 -23.39
N GLN A 82 6.54 -10.78 -23.08
CA GLN A 82 7.85 -11.27 -22.66
C GLN A 82 8.01 -11.35 -21.14
N LEU A 83 7.08 -10.79 -20.36
CA LEU A 83 7.24 -10.70 -18.90
C LEU A 83 6.92 -12.01 -18.18
N SER A 84 6.09 -12.89 -18.75
CA SER A 84 5.68 -14.15 -18.11
C SER A 84 6.86 -15.05 -17.74
N ARG A 85 8.00 -14.96 -18.44
CA ARG A 85 9.22 -15.74 -18.11
C ARG A 85 9.89 -15.30 -16.80
N LEU A 86 9.59 -14.10 -16.31
CA LEU A 86 10.16 -13.54 -15.09
C LEU A 86 9.29 -13.78 -13.85
N MET A 87 8.18 -14.53 -13.96
CA MET A 87 7.29 -14.84 -12.83
C MET A 87 8.02 -15.57 -11.69
N ALA A 88 9.05 -16.35 -12.03
CA ALA A 88 9.91 -17.06 -11.09
C ALA A 88 11.32 -16.44 -11.01
N ASP A 89 11.50 -15.17 -11.40
CA ASP A 89 12.79 -14.49 -11.26
C ASP A 89 13.24 -14.54 -9.79
N PRO A 90 14.51 -14.86 -9.47
CA PRO A 90 14.97 -14.94 -8.09
C PRO A 90 14.86 -13.60 -7.34
N ALA A 91 14.97 -12.47 -8.05
CA ALA A 91 14.95 -11.15 -7.46
C ALA A 91 13.52 -10.62 -7.29
N ALA A 92 13.16 -10.27 -6.06
CA ALA A 92 11.82 -9.81 -5.72
C ALA A 92 11.49 -8.45 -6.36
N GLU A 93 12.47 -7.58 -6.56
CA GLU A 93 12.30 -6.31 -7.26
C GLU A 93 11.86 -6.50 -8.71
N VAL A 94 12.29 -7.58 -9.37
CA VAL A 94 11.83 -7.93 -10.72
C VAL A 94 10.39 -8.42 -10.65
N ARG A 95 10.07 -9.34 -9.73
CA ARG A 95 8.71 -9.86 -9.55
C ARG A 95 7.71 -8.77 -9.11
N ALA A 96 8.15 -7.76 -8.37
CA ALA A 96 7.34 -6.61 -8.00
C ALA A 96 6.98 -5.73 -9.22
N VAL A 97 7.91 -5.55 -10.16
CA VAL A 97 7.61 -4.89 -11.45
C VAL A 97 6.58 -5.71 -12.24
N LEU A 98 6.66 -7.04 -12.21
CA LEU A 98 5.63 -7.90 -12.82
C LEU A 98 4.27 -7.73 -12.15
N ALA A 99 4.23 -7.69 -10.82
CA ALA A 99 3.01 -7.45 -10.06
C ALA A 99 2.33 -6.14 -10.47
N ASP A 100 3.10 -5.10 -10.81
CA ASP A 100 2.60 -3.81 -11.30
C ASP A 100 2.19 -3.84 -12.79
N ARG A 101 2.95 -4.53 -13.64
CA ARG A 101 2.77 -4.46 -15.11
C ARG A 101 1.83 -5.50 -15.69
N LEU A 102 1.73 -6.69 -15.10
CA LEU A 102 0.95 -7.79 -15.69
C LEU A 102 -0.56 -7.51 -15.64
N PRO A 103 -1.35 -8.02 -16.61
CA PRO A 103 -2.80 -8.02 -16.51
C PRO A 103 -3.25 -8.63 -15.16
N PRO A 104 -4.32 -8.11 -14.51
CA PRO A 104 -4.73 -8.54 -13.17
C PRO A 104 -4.84 -10.06 -13.03
N ALA A 105 -5.40 -10.73 -14.05
CA ALA A 105 -5.54 -12.19 -14.08
C ALA A 105 -4.20 -12.93 -13.89
N ARG A 106 -3.10 -12.44 -14.46
CA ARG A 106 -1.77 -13.05 -14.33
C ARG A 106 -1.06 -12.63 -13.06
N ALA A 107 -1.25 -11.39 -12.61
CA ALA A 107 -0.62 -10.92 -11.38
C ALA A 107 -1.16 -11.60 -10.13
N ARG A 108 -2.40 -12.10 -10.16
CA ARG A 108 -2.97 -12.94 -9.08
C ARG A 108 -2.12 -14.17 -8.77
N ASP A 109 -1.32 -14.66 -9.71
CA ASP A 109 -0.42 -15.80 -9.48
C ASP A 109 0.71 -15.44 -8.50
N LEU A 110 1.03 -14.15 -8.33
CA LEU A 110 2.02 -13.63 -7.39
C LEU A 110 1.46 -13.36 -5.98
N ARG A 111 0.16 -13.62 -5.71
CA ARG A 111 -0.47 -13.27 -4.43
C ARG A 111 0.16 -13.96 -3.21
N HIS A 112 0.83 -15.08 -3.41
CA HIS A 112 1.54 -15.84 -2.38
C HIS A 112 3.06 -15.69 -2.49
N ASP A 113 3.55 -14.63 -3.16
CA ASP A 113 4.98 -14.36 -3.25
C ASP A 113 5.59 -14.28 -1.83
N PRO A 114 6.75 -14.90 -1.59
CA PRO A 114 7.40 -14.85 -0.28
C PRO A 114 7.84 -13.43 0.10
N ASP A 115 8.14 -12.55 -0.85
CA ASP A 115 8.60 -11.19 -0.57
C ASP A 115 7.43 -10.22 -0.44
N ARG A 116 7.37 -9.52 0.71
CA ARG A 116 6.33 -8.54 1.02
C ARG A 116 6.22 -7.42 -0.01
N ARG A 117 7.32 -7.04 -0.69
CA ARG A 117 7.32 -5.96 -1.70
C ARG A 117 6.49 -6.33 -2.91
N VAL A 118 6.52 -7.60 -3.31
CA VAL A 118 5.70 -8.12 -4.42
C VAL A 118 4.23 -8.10 -4.03
N ARG A 119 3.90 -8.64 -2.84
CA ARG A 119 2.54 -8.63 -2.33
C ARG A 119 2.00 -7.21 -2.11
N ARG A 120 2.86 -6.27 -1.67
CA ARG A 120 2.52 -4.84 -1.57
C ARG A 120 2.17 -4.22 -2.92
N ALA A 121 2.98 -4.46 -3.95
CA ALA A 121 2.69 -3.98 -5.30
C ALA A 121 1.35 -4.52 -5.83
N LEU A 122 1.00 -5.78 -5.50
CA LEU A 122 -0.32 -6.34 -5.83
C LEU A 122 -1.45 -5.59 -5.13
N VAL A 123 -1.35 -5.33 -3.83
CA VAL A 123 -2.39 -4.59 -3.09
C VAL A 123 -2.53 -3.14 -3.57
N GLU A 124 -1.45 -2.53 -4.03
CA GLU A 124 -1.47 -1.18 -4.61
C GLU A 124 -2.17 -1.13 -5.97
N ARG A 125 -2.19 -2.23 -6.72
CA ARG A 125 -2.78 -2.25 -8.07
C ARG A 125 -4.10 -2.99 -8.21
N LEU A 126 -4.29 -4.08 -7.49
CA LEU A 126 -5.51 -4.89 -7.56
C LEU A 126 -6.67 -4.18 -6.85
N ASP A 127 -7.89 -4.55 -7.22
CA ASP A 127 -9.11 -3.91 -6.75
C ASP A 127 -10.21 -4.92 -6.43
N GLY A 128 -11.22 -4.45 -5.71
CA GLY A 128 -12.43 -5.21 -5.45
C GLY A 128 -12.16 -6.57 -4.80
N GLY A 129 -12.72 -7.63 -5.38
CA GLY A 129 -12.63 -8.99 -4.83
C GLY A 129 -11.21 -9.52 -4.68
N ASP A 130 -10.25 -9.02 -5.47
CA ASP A 130 -8.86 -9.48 -5.42
C ASP A 130 -8.18 -9.15 -4.09
N LEU A 131 -8.58 -8.04 -3.45
CA LEU A 131 -8.03 -7.59 -2.17
C LEU A 131 -8.47 -8.44 -0.99
N VAL A 132 -9.54 -9.23 -1.15
CA VAL A 132 -10.10 -10.05 -0.07
C VAL A 132 -9.11 -11.13 0.39
N ALA A 133 -8.25 -11.63 -0.51
CA ALA A 133 -7.21 -12.59 -0.15
C ALA A 133 -6.13 -11.99 0.77
N PHE A 134 -5.83 -10.69 0.61
CA PHE A 134 -4.79 -9.99 1.35
C PHE A 134 -5.23 -9.54 2.75
N LEU A 135 -6.53 -9.64 3.08
CA LEU A 135 -7.00 -9.43 4.46
C LEU A 135 -6.47 -10.49 5.45
N GLY A 136 -5.95 -11.63 4.94
CA GLY A 136 -5.32 -12.67 5.75
C GLY A 136 -3.80 -12.75 5.54
N ASP A 137 -3.17 -11.71 4.99
CA ASP A 137 -1.72 -11.70 4.78
C ASP A 137 -0.95 -11.78 6.12
N ALA A 138 0.23 -12.39 6.12
CA ALA A 138 1.07 -12.46 7.31
C ALA A 138 1.55 -11.06 7.77
N ASP A 139 1.71 -10.13 6.83
CA ASP A 139 2.21 -8.78 7.10
C ASP A 139 1.05 -7.81 7.41
N PRO A 140 1.03 -7.16 8.60
CA PRO A 140 -0.02 -6.23 8.98
C PRO A 140 -0.11 -5.00 8.06
N ASP A 141 0.99 -4.54 7.46
CA ASP A 141 0.96 -3.39 6.55
C ASP A 141 0.23 -3.74 5.24
N ILE A 142 0.34 -5.00 4.80
CA ILE A 142 -0.40 -5.52 3.65
C ILE A 142 -1.88 -5.67 4.01
N ARG A 143 -2.20 -6.27 5.17
CA ARG A 143 -3.60 -6.38 5.63
C ARG A 143 -4.25 -5.01 5.77
N CYS A 144 -3.54 -4.02 6.30
CA CYS A 144 -3.99 -2.64 6.47
C CYS A 144 -4.23 -1.97 5.10
N ALA A 145 -3.30 -2.12 4.16
CA ALA A 145 -3.47 -1.61 2.80
C ALA A 145 -4.66 -2.27 2.06
N ALA A 146 -4.87 -3.58 2.26
CA ALA A 146 -6.02 -4.29 1.71
C ALA A 146 -7.33 -3.81 2.36
N ALA A 147 -7.37 -3.67 3.69
CA ALA A 147 -8.54 -3.21 4.45
C ALA A 147 -8.99 -1.80 4.06
N ARG A 148 -8.08 -0.94 3.56
CA ARG A 148 -8.43 0.39 3.03
C ARG A 148 -9.28 0.35 1.76
N ARG A 149 -9.14 -0.67 0.92
CA ARG A 149 -9.71 -0.71 -0.44
C ARG A 149 -10.62 -1.89 -0.72
N ALA A 150 -10.50 -2.98 0.05
CA ALA A 150 -11.34 -4.17 -0.10
C ALA A 150 -12.84 -3.82 -0.01
N PRO A 151 -13.74 -4.57 -0.66
CA PRO A 151 -15.17 -4.36 -0.56
C PRO A 151 -15.62 -4.32 0.89
N ALA A 152 -16.42 -3.32 1.28
CA ALA A 152 -16.85 -3.14 2.66
C ALA A 152 -17.48 -4.40 3.30
N PRO A 153 -18.29 -5.22 2.59
CA PRO A 153 -18.81 -6.47 3.14
C PRO A 153 -17.72 -7.49 3.52
N ALA A 154 -16.56 -7.48 2.86
CA ALA A 154 -15.47 -8.41 3.14
C ALA A 154 -14.67 -8.06 4.40
N LEU A 155 -14.76 -6.81 4.88
CA LEU A 155 -14.04 -6.34 6.07
C LEU A 155 -14.43 -7.07 7.35
N VAL A 156 -15.58 -7.75 7.36
CA VAL A 156 -15.99 -8.63 8.47
C VAL A 156 -14.94 -9.68 8.81
N ARG A 157 -14.11 -10.09 7.83
CA ARG A 157 -13.00 -11.04 8.02
C ARG A 157 -11.84 -10.50 8.86
N ALA A 158 -11.73 -9.18 8.99
CA ALA A 158 -10.64 -8.50 9.68
C ALA A 158 -11.11 -7.74 10.94
N LEU A 159 -12.35 -7.95 11.40
CA LEU A 159 -12.89 -7.30 12.61
C LEU A 159 -12.01 -7.54 13.85
N GLY A 160 -11.53 -8.77 14.00
CA GLY A 160 -10.67 -9.20 15.11
C GLY A 160 -9.20 -9.32 14.74
N ASP A 161 -8.73 -8.53 13.77
CA ASP A 161 -7.30 -8.54 13.41
C ASP A 161 -6.42 -8.28 14.64
N SER A 162 -5.27 -8.95 14.75
CA SER A 162 -4.35 -8.73 15.86
C SER A 162 -3.79 -7.31 15.89
N ASP A 163 -3.70 -6.66 14.73
CA ASP A 163 -3.13 -5.32 14.58
C ASP A 163 -4.20 -4.23 14.69
N GLY A 164 -3.97 -3.26 15.59
CA GLY A 164 -4.90 -2.15 15.83
C GLY A 164 -5.10 -1.24 14.63
N ALA A 165 -4.07 -1.01 13.81
CA ALA A 165 -4.19 -0.17 12.61
C ALA A 165 -5.09 -0.84 11.56
N VAL A 166 -5.04 -2.17 11.42
CA VAL A 166 -5.97 -2.90 10.56
C VAL A 166 -7.40 -2.77 11.08
N ARG A 167 -7.62 -2.96 12.39
CA ARG A 167 -8.95 -2.79 13.01
C ARG A 167 -9.48 -1.37 12.87
N GLN A 168 -8.63 -0.35 12.92
CA GLN A 168 -9.03 1.03 12.62
C GLN A 168 -9.52 1.19 11.17
N GLU A 169 -8.83 0.61 10.18
CA GLU A 169 -9.31 0.65 8.78
C GLU A 169 -10.64 -0.08 8.60
N VAL A 170 -10.83 -1.19 9.31
CA VAL A 170 -12.11 -1.90 9.35
C VAL A 170 -13.20 -1.02 9.97
N ALA A 171 -12.95 -0.42 11.13
CA ALA A 171 -13.89 0.44 11.83
C ALA A 171 -14.26 1.70 11.04
N ARG A 172 -13.42 2.18 10.12
CA ARG A 172 -13.77 3.30 9.21
C ARG A 172 -14.81 2.93 8.15
N ARG A 173 -14.84 1.67 7.70
CA ARG A 173 -15.53 1.29 6.45
C ARG A 173 -16.59 0.20 6.62
N VAL A 174 -16.50 -0.62 7.67
CA VAL A 174 -17.44 -1.72 7.89
C VAL A 174 -18.86 -1.19 8.09
N GLY A 175 -19.86 -1.96 7.66
CA GLY A 175 -21.27 -1.60 7.84
C GLY A 175 -21.66 -1.48 9.32
N LEU A 176 -22.63 -0.61 9.60
CA LEU A 176 -23.05 -0.25 10.97
C LEU A 176 -23.45 -1.45 11.83
N GLY A 177 -24.01 -2.51 11.23
CA GLY A 177 -24.38 -3.74 11.94
C GLY A 177 -23.19 -4.41 12.63
N HIS A 178 -22.03 -4.45 11.96
CA HIS A 178 -20.79 -5.02 12.51
C HIS A 178 -19.99 -3.98 13.30
N LEU A 179 -20.07 -2.70 12.95
CA LEU A 179 -19.35 -1.64 13.66
C LEU A 179 -19.66 -1.65 15.17
N ALA A 180 -20.92 -1.89 15.53
CA ALA A 180 -21.34 -1.94 16.94
C ALA A 180 -20.61 -3.02 17.76
N THR A 181 -20.16 -4.12 17.13
CA THR A 181 -19.42 -5.18 17.84
C THR A 181 -17.99 -4.75 18.19
N MET A 182 -17.49 -3.67 17.59
CA MET A 182 -16.15 -3.11 17.86
C MET A 182 -16.15 -2.09 19.01
N ALA A 183 -17.29 -1.82 19.64
CA ALA A 183 -17.36 -0.88 20.76
C ALA A 183 -16.54 -1.32 22.00
N GLY A 184 -16.21 -2.61 22.10
CA GLY A 184 -15.34 -3.16 23.14
C GLY A 184 -13.88 -3.35 22.71
N ASP A 185 -13.44 -2.77 21.59
CA ASP A 185 -12.07 -2.95 21.09
C ASP A 185 -11.05 -2.48 22.13
N PRO A 186 -9.93 -3.21 22.35
CA PRO A 186 -8.90 -2.77 23.28
C PRO A 186 -8.23 -1.44 22.87
N ASP A 187 -8.17 -1.13 21.57
CA ASP A 187 -7.58 0.12 21.08
C ASP A 187 -8.60 1.28 21.16
N PRO A 188 -8.34 2.33 21.98
CA PRO A 188 -9.23 3.49 22.05
C PRO A 188 -9.40 4.23 20.73
N ALA A 189 -8.42 4.17 19.82
CA ALA A 189 -8.55 4.77 18.49
C ALA A 189 -9.60 4.04 17.63
N VAL A 190 -9.76 2.73 17.81
CA VAL A 190 -10.85 1.97 17.18
C VAL A 190 -12.19 2.37 17.79
N ARG A 191 -12.29 2.42 19.12
CA ARG A 191 -13.53 2.83 19.81
C ARG A 191 -13.94 4.27 19.49
N LEU A 192 -12.97 5.17 19.25
CA LEU A 192 -13.23 6.52 18.77
C LEU A 192 -13.90 6.51 17.39
N LEU A 193 -13.39 5.73 16.44
CA LEU A 193 -14.02 5.57 15.12
C LEU A 193 -15.43 4.98 15.21
N VAL A 194 -15.65 4.06 16.16
CA VAL A 194 -17.00 3.54 16.46
C VAL A 194 -17.90 4.67 16.97
N ALA A 195 -17.43 5.48 17.92
CA ALA A 195 -18.15 6.63 18.45
C ALA A 195 -18.42 7.73 17.42
N GLU A 196 -17.60 7.87 16.38
CA GLU A 196 -17.77 8.83 15.29
C GLU A 196 -18.77 8.37 14.22
N ARG A 197 -18.96 7.06 14.07
CA ARG A 197 -19.78 6.48 12.99
C ARG A 197 -21.10 5.86 13.44
N LEU A 198 -21.23 5.39 14.68
CA LEU A 198 -22.49 4.83 15.16
C LEU A 198 -23.61 5.89 15.12
N PRO A 199 -24.88 5.47 14.87
CA PRO A 199 -26.04 6.34 15.05
C PRO A 199 -26.13 6.88 16.48
N ALA A 200 -26.67 8.09 16.64
CA ALA A 200 -26.73 8.81 17.92
C ALA A 200 -27.42 8.01 19.03
N GLU A 201 -28.47 7.26 18.67
CA GLU A 201 -29.28 6.43 19.57
C GLU A 201 -28.51 5.22 20.09
N ARG A 202 -27.44 4.82 19.38
CA ARG A 202 -26.61 3.66 19.71
C ARG A 202 -25.30 4.05 20.40
N LEU A 203 -25.08 5.32 20.74
CA LEU A 203 -23.83 5.74 21.38
C LEU A 203 -23.78 5.47 22.89
N THR A 204 -24.90 5.07 23.50
CA THR A 204 -24.98 4.71 24.93
C THR A 204 -24.00 3.62 25.34
N VAL A 205 -23.66 2.69 24.44
CA VAL A 205 -22.63 1.66 24.69
C VAL A 205 -21.24 2.24 25.00
N LEU A 206 -20.96 3.46 24.57
CA LEU A 206 -19.65 4.12 24.75
C LEU A 206 -19.70 5.31 25.73
N VAL A 207 -20.85 5.56 26.38
CA VAL A 207 -21.03 6.75 27.25
C VAL A 207 -20.06 6.77 28.43
N ARG A 208 -19.67 5.59 28.94
CA ARG A 208 -18.70 5.41 30.03
C ARG A 208 -17.33 4.93 29.56
N ASP A 209 -16.95 5.20 28.31
CA ASP A 209 -15.64 4.76 27.80
C ASP A 209 -14.50 5.29 28.68
N PRO A 210 -13.47 4.48 29.01
CA PRO A 210 -12.35 4.97 29.82
C PRO A 210 -11.56 6.09 29.13
N ASP A 211 -11.53 6.16 27.79
CA ASP A 211 -10.80 7.19 27.05
C ASP A 211 -11.63 8.48 26.90
N LEU A 212 -11.05 9.60 27.36
CA LEU A 212 -11.65 10.93 27.30
C LEU A 212 -12.09 11.33 25.89
N ARG A 213 -11.30 11.00 24.86
CA ARG A 213 -11.58 11.39 23.46
C ARG A 213 -12.83 10.68 22.96
N VAL A 214 -13.01 9.40 23.34
CA VAL A 214 -14.21 8.64 23.00
C VAL A 214 -15.43 9.26 23.68
N ARG A 215 -15.34 9.57 24.99
CA ARG A 215 -16.45 10.22 25.70
C ARG A 215 -16.79 11.60 25.13
N LEU A 216 -15.81 12.38 24.69
CA LEU A 216 -16.05 13.65 24.00
C LEU A 216 -16.76 13.45 22.64
N ALA A 217 -16.33 12.46 21.85
CA ALA A 217 -16.99 12.13 20.58
C ALA A 217 -18.44 11.64 20.77
N VAL A 218 -18.67 10.82 21.82
CA VAL A 218 -20.01 10.42 22.25
C VAL A 218 -20.82 11.64 22.65
N CYS A 219 -20.31 12.48 23.55
CA CYS A 219 -20.98 13.68 24.04
C CYS A 219 -21.34 14.65 22.92
N ALA A 220 -20.53 14.76 21.87
CA ALA A 220 -20.82 15.61 20.72
C ALA A 220 -22.01 15.12 19.88
N ARG A 221 -22.35 13.82 19.91
CA ARG A 221 -23.26 13.18 18.94
C ARG A 221 -24.44 12.43 19.55
N ILE A 222 -24.33 12.00 20.80
CA ILE A 222 -25.35 11.17 21.46
C ILE A 222 -26.70 11.89 21.47
N ALA A 223 -27.79 11.12 21.39
CA ALA A 223 -29.13 11.67 21.42
C ALA A 223 -29.38 12.47 22.71
N HIS A 224 -30.14 13.56 22.60
CA HIS A 224 -30.30 14.57 23.68
C HIS A 224 -30.75 13.95 25.00
N PHE A 225 -31.64 12.96 24.96
CA PHE A 225 -32.21 12.28 26.13
C PHE A 225 -31.20 11.45 26.93
N TYR A 226 -29.97 11.29 26.42
CA TYR A 226 -28.87 10.65 27.13
C TYR A 226 -27.78 11.63 27.61
N LEU A 227 -27.94 12.95 27.39
CA LEU A 227 -26.93 13.95 27.80
C LEU A 227 -26.81 14.10 29.32
N ASP A 228 -27.88 13.81 30.06
CA ASP A 228 -27.91 13.94 31.52
C ASP A 228 -26.80 13.12 32.19
N GLU A 229 -26.50 11.92 31.68
CA GLU A 229 -25.43 11.07 32.20
C GLU A 229 -24.04 11.70 32.07
N LEU A 230 -23.84 12.57 31.07
CA LEU A 230 -22.55 13.23 30.79
C LEU A 230 -22.38 14.54 31.56
N LEU A 231 -23.44 15.06 32.21
CA LEU A 231 -23.34 16.22 33.12
C LEU A 231 -22.54 15.90 34.39
N GLU A 232 -22.45 14.62 34.76
CA GLU A 232 -21.68 14.15 35.91
C GLU A 232 -20.34 13.49 35.51
N ASP A 233 -19.93 13.60 34.23
CA ASP A 233 -18.66 13.01 33.77
C ASP A 233 -17.48 13.53 34.61
N PRO A 234 -16.48 12.70 34.97
CA PRO A 234 -15.31 13.14 35.71
C PRO A 234 -14.53 14.27 35.01
N ALA A 235 -14.54 14.32 33.68
CA ALA A 235 -13.84 15.34 32.90
C ALA A 235 -14.68 16.61 32.71
N ALA A 236 -14.11 17.75 33.09
CA ALA A 236 -14.77 19.06 32.98
C ALA A 236 -15.18 19.40 31.54
N ASP A 237 -14.37 19.03 30.55
CA ASP A 237 -14.64 19.31 29.13
C ASP A 237 -15.88 18.56 28.62
N VAL A 238 -16.10 17.33 29.10
CA VAL A 238 -17.28 16.53 28.75
C VAL A 238 -18.54 17.17 29.35
N ARG A 239 -18.50 17.54 30.65
CA ARG A 239 -19.61 18.24 31.31
C ARG A 239 -19.94 19.57 30.62
N ALA A 240 -18.92 20.35 30.27
CA ALA A 240 -19.09 21.62 29.58
C ALA A 240 -19.68 21.46 28.18
N LEU A 241 -19.33 20.39 27.46
CA LEU A 241 -19.94 20.07 26.17
C LEU A 241 -21.40 19.60 26.32
N ALA A 242 -21.69 18.74 27.29
CA ALA A 242 -23.04 18.25 27.54
C ALA A 242 -24.00 19.40 27.90
N LEU A 243 -23.58 20.29 28.80
CA LEU A 243 -24.37 21.48 29.18
C LEU A 243 -24.64 22.39 27.99
N ARG A 244 -23.63 22.63 27.13
CA ARG A 244 -23.80 23.44 25.92
C ARG A 244 -24.86 22.85 24.99
N ARG A 245 -24.77 21.55 24.71
CA ARG A 245 -25.73 20.86 23.84
C ARG A 245 -27.16 20.88 24.39
N LEU A 246 -27.32 20.73 25.71
CA LEU A 246 -28.65 20.83 26.35
C LEU A 246 -29.26 22.22 26.21
N ILE A 247 -28.46 23.28 26.33
CA ILE A 247 -28.93 24.67 26.16
C ILE A 247 -29.32 24.95 24.70
N GLU A 248 -28.57 24.39 23.75
CA GLU A 248 -28.81 24.58 22.31
C GLU A 248 -30.11 23.91 21.84
N GLU A 249 -30.50 22.76 22.40
CA GLU A 249 -31.74 22.05 22.04
C GLU A 249 -33.03 22.76 22.54
N VAL A 250 -32.92 23.57 23.59
CA VAL A 250 -34.06 24.30 24.18
C VAL A 250 -34.40 25.58 23.39
N ARG A 251 -33.57 25.99 22.44
CA ARG A 251 -33.75 27.18 21.60
C ARG A 251 -34.36 26.85 20.24
#